data_AF-A0A5B2VDE2-F1
#
_entry.id   AF-A0A5B2VDE2-F1
#
_cell.length_a   1.000
_cell.length_b   1.000
_cell.length_c   1.000
_cell.angle_alpha   90.00
_cell.angle_beta   90.00
_cell.angle_gamma   90.00
#
_symmetry.space_group_name_H-M   'P 1'
#
loop_
_entity.id
_entity.type
_entity.pdbx_description
1 polymer ?
#
loop_
_entity_poly.entity_id
_entity_poly.type
_entity_poly.pdbx_seq_one_letter_code
_entity_poly.pdbx_strand_id
1 'polypeptide(L)'
;MRSLIDTNSAFVPLVACAALWAQRSGMPPKMVLRRVCEWAMVGAFPDKAFVDPGGLTIEPFDIYMAARVLTEGNPLFSTISLGGWTLSGRSYDPVLLEKVQLSVGDVLRFCDQLNVYPPDPLLTRFQRFEMRFVLRKALVPPPCPHADAHAVQHMKRSSATGSVNRLRDILEGIKGNRRVRSPYVRVVTEPFHAEEWSKIWCDELAETQATVQAHGDETHAKALEDLVAQWDAFLRFETMACASISVAPTGPDVRVRLSTSSTSVTVDGTKLQLPEKPFRLLLALARRAERDDNFVSHQALADQLWGSSAHQVSRHLRDVVRDLRGHLTSAGLDQAKVQQLVQTGPTQGYRLNVPRDQIRIEE
;
A
#
# COMPACT_ATOMS: atom_id res chain seq x y z
N MET A 1 -16.28 4.01 -45.37
CA MET A 1 -15.36 3.64 -44.28
C MET A 1 -13.94 3.74 -44.81
N ARG A 2 -13.15 4.71 -44.32
CA ARG A 2 -11.73 4.85 -44.65
C ARG A 2 -10.99 3.56 -44.27
N SER A 3 -9.90 3.22 -44.97
CA SER A 3 -9.05 2.06 -44.67
C SER A 3 -8.63 2.10 -43.19
N LEU A 4 -9.30 1.31 -42.35
CA LEU A 4 -9.08 1.28 -40.89
C LEU A 4 -7.74 0.63 -40.50
N ILE A 5 -7.07 -0.01 -41.46
CA ILE A 5 -5.78 -0.65 -41.28
C ILE A 5 -4.85 -0.10 -42.37
N ASP A 6 -3.73 0.48 -41.95
CA ASP A 6 -2.58 0.65 -42.83
C ASP A 6 -1.93 -0.72 -43.00
N THR A 7 -2.02 -1.30 -44.19
CA THR A 7 -1.46 -2.63 -44.48
C THR A 7 0.07 -2.65 -44.42
N ASN A 8 0.73 -1.49 -44.36
CA ASN A 8 2.16 -1.37 -44.10
C ASN A 8 2.52 -1.30 -42.60
N SER A 9 1.53 -1.16 -41.71
CA SER A 9 1.76 -1.19 -40.27
C SER A 9 1.99 -2.63 -39.80
N ALA A 10 3.04 -2.83 -39.01
CA ALA A 10 3.29 -4.11 -38.33
C ALA A 10 2.24 -4.42 -37.23
N PHE A 11 1.43 -3.43 -36.85
CA PHE A 11 0.45 -3.50 -35.79
C PHE A 11 -0.97 -3.15 -36.27
N VAL A 12 -1.97 -3.81 -35.68
CA VAL A 12 -3.39 -3.59 -35.93
C VAL A 12 -4.09 -3.27 -34.60
N PRO A 13 -4.94 -2.22 -34.53
CA PRO A 13 -5.74 -1.95 -33.34
C PRO A 13 -6.70 -3.11 -33.03
N LEU A 14 -6.76 -3.54 -31.77
CA LEU A 14 -7.58 -4.68 -31.33
C LEU A 14 -9.06 -4.51 -31.69
N VAL A 15 -9.61 -3.32 -31.42
CA VAL A 15 -11.02 -2.99 -31.73
C VAL A 15 -11.29 -3.04 -33.24
N ALA A 16 -10.36 -2.54 -34.06
CA ALA A 16 -10.49 -2.61 -35.52
C ALA A 16 -10.45 -4.05 -36.03
N CYS A 17 -9.56 -4.88 -35.47
CA CYS A 17 -9.47 -6.31 -35.76
C CYS A 17 -10.80 -7.03 -35.46
N ALA A 18 -11.37 -6.80 -34.27
CA ALA A 18 -12.67 -7.35 -33.88
C ALA A 18 -13.82 -6.87 -34.79
N ALA A 19 -13.82 -5.60 -35.19
CA ALA A 19 -14.83 -5.04 -36.09
C ALA A 19 -14.81 -5.70 -37.49
N LEU A 20 -13.63 -6.04 -38.01
CA LEU A 20 -13.50 -6.72 -39.30
C LEU A 20 -14.03 -8.16 -39.26
N TRP A 21 -13.71 -8.91 -38.21
CA TRP A 21 -14.29 -10.23 -37.98
C TRP A 21 -15.82 -10.18 -37.80
N ALA A 22 -16.31 -9.17 -37.08
CA ALA A 22 -17.73 -8.92 -36.88
C ALA A 22 -18.45 -8.63 -38.20
N GLN A 23 -17.91 -7.73 -39.02
CA GLN A 23 -18.46 -7.40 -40.32
C GLN A 23 -18.61 -8.64 -41.21
N ARG A 24 -17.61 -9.53 -41.21
CA ARG A 24 -17.63 -10.75 -42.03
C ARG A 24 -18.60 -11.81 -41.54
N SER A 25 -18.71 -11.99 -40.24
CA SER A 25 -19.56 -13.02 -39.63
C SER A 25 -21.01 -12.60 -39.42
N GLY A 26 -21.30 -11.29 -39.51
CA GLY A 26 -22.59 -10.72 -39.11
C GLY A 26 -22.78 -10.62 -37.59
N MET A 27 -21.78 -10.95 -36.78
CA MET A 27 -21.85 -10.82 -35.33
C MET A 27 -21.67 -9.36 -34.87
N PRO A 28 -22.24 -8.95 -33.72
CA PRO A 28 -21.96 -7.65 -33.14
C PRO A 28 -20.47 -7.47 -32.81
N PRO A 29 -19.82 -6.31 -33.13
CA PRO A 29 -18.41 -6.07 -32.85
C PRO A 29 -18.00 -6.28 -31.39
N LYS A 30 -18.84 -5.84 -30.44
CA LYS A 30 -18.59 -6.03 -29.01
C LYS A 30 -18.52 -7.50 -28.61
N MET A 31 -19.32 -8.37 -29.23
CA MET A 31 -19.30 -9.80 -28.95
C MET A 31 -18.04 -10.47 -29.49
N VAL A 32 -17.59 -10.08 -30.69
CA VAL A 32 -16.35 -10.59 -31.26
C VAL A 32 -15.15 -10.11 -30.44
N LEU A 33 -15.13 -8.84 -30.04
CA LEU A 33 -14.08 -8.28 -29.18
C LEU A 33 -13.99 -9.05 -27.86
N ARG A 34 -15.13 -9.31 -27.20
CA ARG A 34 -15.19 -10.13 -25.99
C ARG A 34 -14.56 -11.51 -26.22
N ARG A 35 -14.92 -12.22 -27.29
CA ARG A 35 -14.34 -13.55 -27.58
C ARG A 35 -12.83 -13.51 -27.79
N VAL A 36 -12.32 -12.48 -28.46
CA VAL A 36 -10.87 -12.31 -28.64
C VAL A 36 -10.19 -12.13 -27.28
N CYS A 37 -10.75 -11.29 -26.40
CA CYS A 37 -10.20 -11.09 -25.04
C CYS A 37 -10.34 -12.33 -24.15
N GLU A 38 -11.42 -13.10 -24.29
CA GLU A 38 -11.59 -14.39 -23.61
C GLU A 38 -10.49 -15.39 -24.01
N TRP A 39 -10.18 -15.48 -25.30
CA TRP A 39 -9.08 -16.33 -25.77
C TRP A 39 -7.70 -15.81 -25.37
N ALA A 40 -7.53 -14.50 -25.27
CA ALA A 40 -6.32 -13.89 -24.70
C ALA A 40 -6.12 -14.33 -23.25
N MET A 41 -7.17 -14.33 -22.44
CA MET A 41 -7.13 -14.73 -21.03
C MET A 41 -6.67 -16.19 -20.83
N VAL A 42 -6.98 -17.09 -21.78
CA VAL A 42 -6.54 -18.50 -21.72
C VAL A 42 -5.21 -18.75 -22.42
N GLY A 43 -4.50 -17.70 -22.87
CA GLY A 43 -3.17 -17.82 -23.45
C GLY A 43 -3.13 -18.29 -24.92
N ALA A 44 -4.18 -18.05 -25.70
CA ALA A 44 -4.16 -18.35 -27.15
C ALA A 44 -3.34 -17.35 -27.98
N PHE A 45 -2.89 -16.26 -27.37
CA PHE A 45 -1.95 -15.33 -27.96
C PHE A 45 -0.56 -15.53 -27.35
N PRO A 46 0.52 -15.26 -28.10
CA PRO A 46 1.87 -15.28 -27.55
C PRO A 46 2.06 -14.30 -26.39
N ASP A 47 3.04 -14.58 -25.54
CA ASP A 47 3.47 -13.65 -24.49
C ASP A 47 3.77 -12.28 -25.11
N LYS A 48 3.24 -11.22 -24.49
CA LYS A 48 3.41 -9.82 -24.92
C LYS A 48 2.78 -9.47 -26.27
N ALA A 49 1.81 -10.26 -26.77
CA ALA A 49 1.12 -9.96 -28.03
C ALA A 49 0.35 -8.61 -28.01
N PHE A 50 -0.11 -8.19 -26.83
CA PHE A 50 -0.88 -6.96 -26.64
C PHE A 50 0.04 -5.84 -26.17
N VAL A 51 0.08 -4.76 -26.94
CA VAL A 51 0.88 -3.57 -26.61
C VAL A 51 0.04 -2.30 -26.75
N ASP A 52 0.42 -1.25 -26.02
CA ASP A 52 -0.10 0.09 -26.25
C ASP A 52 0.65 0.77 -27.43
N PRO A 53 0.25 1.98 -27.86
CA PRO A 53 0.94 2.69 -28.94
C PRO A 53 2.38 3.10 -28.61
N GLY A 54 2.77 3.07 -27.33
CA GLY A 54 4.14 3.29 -26.86
C GLY A 54 4.98 2.01 -26.82
N GLY A 55 4.41 0.85 -27.16
CA GLY A 55 5.08 -0.45 -27.10
C GLY A 55 5.11 -1.10 -25.72
N LEU A 56 4.40 -0.54 -24.74
CA LEU A 56 4.27 -1.16 -23.41
C LEU A 56 3.32 -2.35 -23.49
N THR A 57 3.75 -3.49 -22.96
CA THR A 57 2.91 -4.69 -22.90
C THR A 57 1.69 -4.46 -22.00
N ILE A 58 0.53 -4.88 -22.48
CA ILE A 58 -0.73 -4.89 -21.74
C ILE A 58 -1.06 -6.33 -21.36
N GLU A 59 -1.38 -6.58 -20.09
CA GLU A 59 -1.71 -7.90 -19.60
C GLU A 59 -3.04 -8.42 -20.18
N PRO A 60 -3.13 -9.69 -20.60
CA PRO A 60 -4.39 -10.29 -21.10
C PRO A 60 -5.55 -10.19 -20.11
N PHE A 61 -5.27 -10.19 -18.81
CA PHE A 61 -6.27 -10.02 -17.77
C PHE A 61 -6.93 -8.62 -17.82
N ASP A 62 -6.15 -7.56 -18.05
CA ASP A 62 -6.66 -6.19 -18.08
C ASP A 62 -7.59 -5.95 -19.28
N ILE A 63 -7.23 -6.49 -20.46
CA ILE A 63 -8.09 -6.42 -21.65
C ILE A 63 -9.35 -7.27 -21.52
N TYR A 64 -9.27 -8.43 -20.85
CA TYR A 64 -10.43 -9.26 -20.55
C TYR A 64 -11.40 -8.51 -19.62
N MET A 65 -10.89 -7.91 -18.55
CA MET A 65 -11.71 -7.13 -17.62
C MET A 65 -12.34 -5.90 -18.29
N ALA A 66 -11.58 -5.16 -19.11
CA ALA A 66 -12.13 -4.03 -19.87
C ALA A 66 -13.22 -4.46 -20.86
N ALA A 67 -13.06 -5.61 -21.52
CA ALA A 67 -14.07 -6.16 -22.42
C ALA A 67 -15.34 -6.59 -21.68
N ARG A 68 -15.21 -7.21 -20.50
CA ARG A 68 -16.35 -7.56 -19.63
C ARG A 68 -17.14 -6.32 -19.23
N VAL A 69 -16.47 -5.26 -18.77
CA VAL A 69 -17.12 -3.97 -18.45
C VAL A 69 -17.88 -3.42 -19.66
N LEU A 70 -17.27 -3.46 -20.86
CA LEU A 70 -17.90 -2.96 -22.08
C LEU A 70 -19.15 -3.75 -22.51
N THR A 71 -19.19 -5.06 -22.25
CA THR A 71 -20.28 -5.94 -22.67
C THR A 71 -21.38 -6.14 -21.63
N GLU A 72 -21.03 -6.11 -20.34
CA GLU A 72 -21.93 -6.50 -19.24
C GLU A 72 -22.18 -5.37 -18.24
N GLY A 73 -21.28 -4.38 -18.18
CA GLY A 73 -21.31 -3.33 -17.17
C GLY A 73 -22.39 -2.29 -17.40
N ASN A 74 -23.11 -1.94 -16.32
CA ASN A 74 -23.71 -0.63 -16.17
C ASN A 74 -22.57 0.35 -15.81
N PRO A 75 -22.31 1.40 -16.61
CA PRO A 75 -21.16 2.30 -16.38
C PRO A 75 -21.17 3.01 -15.01
N LEU A 76 -22.29 2.96 -14.27
CA LEU A 76 -22.44 3.57 -12.95
C LEU A 76 -22.03 2.67 -11.78
N PHE A 77 -21.90 1.36 -11.97
CA PHE A 77 -21.47 0.41 -10.92
C PHE A 77 -20.45 -0.56 -11.51
N SER A 78 -19.17 -0.29 -11.30
CA SER A 78 -18.04 -1.10 -11.80
C SER A 78 -17.83 -2.41 -11.03
N THR A 79 -18.88 -2.95 -10.42
CA THR A 79 -18.79 -4.15 -9.63
C THR A 79 -19.07 -5.36 -10.51
N ILE A 80 -18.00 -6.02 -10.96
CA ILE A 80 -18.10 -7.32 -11.63
C ILE A 80 -17.90 -8.40 -10.57
N SER A 81 -18.89 -9.27 -10.42
CA SER A 81 -18.81 -10.47 -9.59
C SER A 81 -18.36 -11.65 -10.44
N LEU A 82 -17.16 -12.16 -10.19
CA LEU A 82 -16.59 -13.34 -10.85
C LEU A 82 -16.38 -14.44 -9.81
N GLY A 83 -17.23 -15.47 -9.82
CA GLY A 83 -17.10 -16.62 -8.92
C GLY A 83 -17.11 -16.27 -7.43
N GLY A 84 -17.95 -15.32 -7.01
CA GLY A 84 -18.04 -14.83 -5.62
C GLY A 84 -17.02 -13.75 -5.25
N TRP A 85 -16.09 -13.40 -6.15
CA TRP A 85 -15.18 -12.27 -5.96
C TRP A 85 -15.79 -10.99 -6.52
N THR A 86 -15.88 -9.98 -5.65
CA THR A 86 -16.40 -8.65 -5.99
C THR A 86 -15.22 -7.74 -6.29
N LEU A 87 -15.12 -7.26 -7.53
CA LEU A 87 -14.13 -6.25 -7.89
C LEU A 87 -14.65 -4.86 -7.50
N SER A 88 -14.16 -4.33 -6.37
CA SER A 88 -14.29 -2.92 -6.01
C SER A 88 -12.90 -2.30 -6.01
N GLY A 89 -12.70 -1.20 -6.77
CA GLY A 89 -11.52 -0.35 -6.62
C GLY A 89 -10.54 -0.26 -7.80
N ARG A 90 -10.63 -1.10 -8.84
CA ARG A 90 -9.99 -0.82 -10.15
C ARG A 90 -11.08 -0.48 -11.16
N SER A 91 -11.17 0.79 -11.56
CA SER A 91 -11.96 1.17 -12.72
C SER A 91 -11.25 0.66 -13.97
N TYR A 92 -11.61 -0.53 -14.44
CA TYR A 92 -11.18 -0.98 -15.76
C TYR A 92 -11.84 -0.08 -16.79
N ASP A 93 -11.05 0.80 -17.39
CA ASP A 93 -11.52 1.77 -18.36
C ASP A 93 -11.70 1.09 -19.73
N PRO A 94 -12.91 1.04 -20.30
CA PRO A 94 -13.13 0.50 -21.65
C PRO A 94 -12.27 1.21 -22.72
N VAL A 95 -11.84 2.45 -22.48
CA VAL A 95 -10.92 3.20 -23.35
C VAL A 95 -9.56 2.50 -23.50
N LEU A 96 -9.17 1.63 -22.55
CA LEU A 96 -7.99 0.77 -22.70
C LEU A 96 -8.03 -0.02 -24.01
N LEU A 97 -9.19 -0.59 -24.36
CA LEU A 97 -9.34 -1.44 -25.55
C LEU A 97 -9.05 -0.68 -26.86
N GLU A 98 -9.33 0.62 -26.89
CA GLU A 98 -9.05 1.48 -28.06
C GLU A 98 -7.55 1.73 -28.25
N LYS A 99 -6.75 1.61 -27.18
CA LYS A 99 -5.30 1.79 -27.21
C LYS A 99 -4.55 0.49 -27.50
N VAL A 100 -5.18 -0.67 -27.30
CA VAL A 100 -4.53 -1.97 -27.48
C VAL A 100 -4.27 -2.22 -28.97
N GLN A 101 -3.03 -2.57 -29.27
CA GLN A 101 -2.54 -2.99 -30.58
C GLN A 101 -2.02 -4.43 -30.52
N LEU A 102 -2.15 -5.13 -31.64
CA LEU A 102 -1.68 -6.49 -31.85
C LEU A 102 -0.70 -6.50 -33.01
N SER A 103 0.39 -7.25 -32.91
CA SER A 103 1.23 -7.48 -34.09
C SER A 103 0.47 -8.32 -35.12
N VAL A 104 0.64 -8.03 -36.41
CA VAL A 104 0.00 -8.82 -37.48
C VAL A 104 0.38 -10.30 -37.37
N GLY A 105 1.64 -10.59 -37.02
CA GLY A 105 2.13 -11.96 -36.84
C GLY A 105 1.40 -12.72 -35.73
N ASP A 106 1.13 -12.07 -34.60
CA ASP A 106 0.42 -12.70 -33.48
C ASP A 106 -1.06 -12.96 -33.81
N VAL A 107 -1.71 -12.03 -34.54
CA VAL A 107 -3.08 -12.27 -35.04
C VAL A 107 -3.13 -13.48 -35.96
N LEU A 108 -2.17 -13.62 -36.88
CA LEU A 108 -2.12 -14.76 -37.80
C LEU A 108 -1.89 -16.08 -37.05
N ARG A 109 -0.96 -16.10 -36.09
CA ARG A 109 -0.70 -17.28 -35.25
C ARG A 109 -1.93 -17.70 -34.46
N PHE A 110 -2.63 -16.74 -33.85
CA PHE A 110 -3.89 -16.96 -33.15
C PHE A 110 -4.96 -17.57 -34.08
N CYS A 111 -5.10 -17.03 -35.30
CA CYS A 111 -6.05 -17.53 -36.29
C CYS A 111 -5.78 -19.00 -36.66
N ASP A 112 -4.51 -19.33 -36.91
CA ASP A 112 -4.11 -20.69 -37.24
C ASP A 112 -4.33 -21.65 -36.06
N GLN A 113 -3.99 -21.23 -34.84
CA GLN A 113 -4.21 -22.02 -33.62
C GLN A 113 -5.68 -22.35 -33.39
N LEU A 114 -6.59 -21.39 -33.59
CA LEU A 114 -8.03 -21.61 -33.39
C LEU A 114 -8.78 -22.09 -34.64
N ASN A 115 -8.07 -22.33 -35.74
CA ASN A 115 -8.67 -22.64 -37.04
C ASN A 115 -9.76 -21.62 -37.45
N VAL A 116 -9.43 -20.34 -37.34
CA VAL A 116 -10.26 -19.18 -37.70
C VAL A 116 -9.63 -18.47 -38.90
N TYR A 117 -10.44 -17.89 -39.79
CA TYR A 117 -9.90 -17.06 -40.86
C TYR A 117 -9.38 -15.71 -40.32
N PRO A 118 -8.19 -15.23 -40.74
CA PRO A 118 -7.72 -13.87 -40.43
C PRO A 118 -8.69 -12.79 -40.92
N PRO A 119 -8.72 -11.58 -40.32
CA PRO A 119 -9.46 -10.43 -40.86
C PRO A 119 -9.09 -10.14 -42.32
N ASP A 120 -10.04 -9.64 -43.13
CA ASP A 120 -9.87 -9.53 -44.59
C ASP A 120 -8.62 -8.78 -45.09
N PRO A 121 -8.18 -7.67 -44.44
CA PRO A 121 -6.93 -7.00 -44.80
C PRO A 121 -5.69 -7.88 -44.63
N LEU A 122 -5.74 -8.86 -43.73
CA LEU A 122 -4.65 -9.79 -43.43
C LEU A 122 -4.73 -11.10 -44.25
N LEU A 123 -5.81 -11.32 -45.01
CA LEU A 123 -5.94 -12.50 -45.85
C LEU A 123 -5.05 -12.40 -47.10
N THR A 124 -4.30 -13.47 -47.37
CA THR A 124 -3.62 -13.67 -48.66
C THR A 124 -4.62 -13.88 -49.79
N ARG A 125 -4.22 -13.64 -51.05
CA ARG A 125 -5.07 -13.89 -52.23
C ARG A 125 -5.58 -15.33 -52.28
N PHE A 126 -4.75 -16.30 -51.88
CA PHE A 126 -5.11 -17.71 -51.83
C PHE A 126 -6.17 -17.99 -50.76
N GLN A 127 -6.01 -17.45 -49.54
CA GLN A 127 -7.01 -17.62 -48.48
C GLN A 127 -8.36 -16.98 -48.83
N ARG A 128 -8.36 -15.84 -49.54
CA ARG A 128 -9.60 -15.23 -50.06
C ARG A 128 -10.30 -16.12 -51.07
N PHE A 129 -9.53 -16.82 -51.92
CA PHE A 129 -10.06 -17.80 -52.85
C PHE A 129 -10.62 -19.01 -52.09
N GLU A 130 -9.84 -19.61 -51.19
CA GLU A 130 -10.26 -20.76 -50.39
C GLU A 130 -11.57 -20.51 -49.65
N MET A 131 -11.71 -19.34 -48.99
CA MET A 131 -12.91 -18.97 -48.27
C MET A 131 -14.18 -18.94 -49.14
N ARG A 132 -14.08 -18.59 -50.42
CA ARG A 132 -15.24 -18.52 -51.34
C ARG A 132 -15.76 -19.90 -51.77
N PHE A 133 -14.90 -20.91 -51.74
CA PHE A 133 -15.21 -22.23 -52.30
C PHE A 133 -15.24 -23.34 -51.25
N VAL A 134 -14.55 -23.17 -50.11
CA VAL A 134 -14.47 -24.17 -49.03
C VAL A 134 -14.42 -23.50 -47.65
N LEU A 135 -15.52 -23.57 -46.90
CA LEU A 135 -15.59 -23.08 -45.52
C LEU A 135 -15.01 -24.14 -44.55
N ARG A 136 -13.68 -24.26 -44.50
CA ARG A 136 -12.98 -25.17 -43.55
C ARG A 136 -12.70 -24.55 -42.19
N LYS A 137 -12.62 -23.21 -42.13
CA LYS A 137 -12.30 -22.46 -40.91
C LYS A 137 -13.48 -21.61 -40.45
N ALA A 138 -13.55 -21.33 -39.15
CA ALA A 138 -14.58 -20.44 -38.61
C ALA A 138 -14.35 -18.99 -39.10
N LEU A 139 -15.43 -18.24 -39.32
CA LEU A 139 -15.34 -16.83 -39.76
C LEU A 139 -14.98 -15.87 -38.62
N VAL A 140 -15.21 -16.28 -37.37
CA VAL A 140 -14.94 -15.56 -36.12
C VAL A 140 -14.37 -16.53 -35.10
N PRO A 141 -13.63 -16.03 -34.09
CA PRO A 141 -13.28 -16.81 -32.92
C PRO A 141 -14.53 -17.46 -32.29
N PRO A 142 -14.49 -18.76 -31.96
CA PRO A 142 -15.56 -19.42 -31.22
C PRO A 142 -15.62 -18.89 -29.77
N PRO A 143 -16.72 -19.09 -29.04
CA PRO A 143 -16.76 -18.83 -27.59
C PRO A 143 -15.67 -19.60 -26.85
N CYS A 144 -15.04 -19.00 -25.83
CA CYS A 144 -14.07 -19.68 -24.99
C CYS A 144 -14.74 -20.14 -23.67
N PRO A 145 -14.97 -21.44 -23.45
CA PRO A 145 -15.73 -21.92 -22.28
C PRO A 145 -14.99 -21.77 -20.94
N HIS A 146 -13.67 -21.51 -20.95
CA HIS A 146 -12.83 -21.50 -19.75
C HIS A 146 -12.29 -20.13 -19.37
N ALA A 147 -12.61 -19.08 -20.13
CA ALA A 147 -12.05 -17.74 -19.89
C ALA A 147 -12.37 -17.20 -18.49
N ASP A 148 -13.61 -17.33 -18.03
CA ASP A 148 -14.03 -16.88 -16.69
C ASP A 148 -13.32 -17.65 -15.58
N ALA A 149 -13.12 -18.97 -15.74
CA ALA A 149 -12.38 -19.78 -14.78
C ALA A 149 -10.89 -19.37 -14.70
N HIS A 150 -10.26 -19.12 -15.86
CA HIS A 150 -8.90 -18.60 -15.92
C HIS A 150 -8.78 -17.20 -15.29
N ALA A 151 -9.74 -16.31 -15.54
CA ALA A 151 -9.78 -14.99 -14.94
C ALA A 151 -9.89 -15.06 -13.40
N VAL A 152 -10.77 -15.92 -12.88
CA VAL A 152 -10.88 -16.17 -11.43
C VAL A 152 -9.57 -16.70 -10.87
N GLN A 153 -8.93 -17.66 -11.54
CA GLN A 153 -7.65 -18.21 -11.08
C GLN A 153 -6.54 -17.14 -11.09
N HIS A 154 -6.50 -16.29 -12.12
CA HIS A 154 -5.56 -15.17 -12.20
C HIS A 154 -5.80 -14.13 -11.09
N MET A 155 -7.05 -13.83 -10.76
CA MET A 155 -7.42 -12.97 -9.65
C MET A 155 -6.95 -13.54 -8.32
N LYS A 156 -7.24 -14.81 -8.05
CA LYS A 156 -6.79 -15.49 -6.82
C LYS A 156 -5.28 -15.42 -6.68
N ARG A 157 -4.54 -15.70 -7.76
CA ARG A 157 -3.08 -15.59 -7.80
C ARG A 157 -2.62 -14.17 -7.50
N SER A 158 -3.17 -13.17 -8.18
CA SER A 158 -2.80 -11.76 -8.02
C SER A 158 -3.11 -11.25 -6.61
N SER A 159 -4.23 -11.69 -6.03
CA SER A 159 -4.63 -11.40 -4.65
C SER A 159 -3.63 -12.01 -3.66
N ALA A 160 -3.29 -13.30 -3.82
CA ALA A 160 -2.30 -13.97 -2.99
C ALA A 160 -0.93 -13.30 -3.07
N THR A 161 -0.46 -12.95 -4.27
CA THR A 161 0.78 -12.18 -4.47
C THR A 161 0.70 -10.83 -3.74
N GLY A 162 -0.42 -10.11 -3.88
CA GLY A 162 -0.66 -8.83 -3.22
C GLY A 162 -0.59 -8.93 -1.69
N SER A 163 -1.27 -9.92 -1.09
CA SER A 163 -1.28 -10.13 0.36
C SER A 163 0.11 -10.52 0.89
N VAL A 164 0.83 -11.42 0.20
CA VAL A 164 2.21 -11.78 0.57
C VAL A 164 3.15 -10.57 0.48
N ASN A 165 3.02 -9.74 -0.55
CA ASN A 165 3.81 -8.51 -0.68
C ASN A 165 3.46 -7.49 0.41
N ARG A 166 2.19 -7.34 0.77
CA ARG A 166 1.75 -6.48 1.88
C ARG A 166 2.36 -6.94 3.20
N LEU A 167 2.34 -8.24 3.49
CA LEU A 167 2.96 -8.79 4.70
C LEU A 167 4.48 -8.57 4.73
N ARG A 168 5.15 -8.74 3.58
CA ARG A 168 6.58 -8.39 3.43
C ARG A 168 6.83 -6.90 3.70
N ASP A 169 5.98 -6.03 3.17
CA ASP A 169 6.10 -4.58 3.36
C ASP A 169 5.91 -4.19 4.84
N ILE A 170 5.01 -4.87 5.56
CA ILE A 170 4.87 -4.70 7.01
C ILE A 170 6.16 -5.10 7.73
N LEU A 171 6.71 -6.28 7.45
CA LEU A 171 7.97 -6.73 8.05
C LEU A 171 9.11 -5.73 7.83
N GLU A 172 9.29 -5.27 6.58
CA GLU A 172 10.34 -4.32 6.23
C GLU A 172 10.11 -2.94 6.86
N GLY A 173 8.85 -2.48 6.94
CA GLY A 173 8.47 -1.27 7.64
C GLY A 173 8.80 -1.33 9.13
N ILE A 174 8.54 -2.47 9.80
CA ILE A 174 8.86 -2.71 11.21
C ILE A 174 10.37 -2.77 11.44
N LYS A 175 11.14 -3.35 10.51
CA LYS A 175 12.61 -3.29 10.53
C LYS A 175 13.17 -1.85 10.36
N GLY A 176 12.32 -0.88 10.03
CA GLY A 176 12.67 0.54 9.92
C GLY A 176 12.98 0.98 8.48
N ASN A 177 12.65 0.17 7.47
CA ASN A 177 12.87 0.53 6.08
C ASN A 177 11.83 1.56 5.60
N ARG A 178 12.23 2.84 5.57
CA ARG A 178 11.36 3.97 5.18
C ARG A 178 11.01 4.03 3.69
N ARG A 179 11.62 3.19 2.85
CA ARG A 179 11.32 3.17 1.40
C ARG A 179 10.08 2.35 1.06
N VAL A 180 9.53 1.64 2.05
CA VAL A 180 8.39 0.74 1.88
C VAL A 180 7.07 1.52 1.96
N ARG A 181 6.08 1.11 1.17
CA ARG A 181 4.73 1.72 1.16
C ARG A 181 3.81 1.13 2.23
N SER A 182 4.36 0.76 3.37
CA SER A 182 3.58 0.27 4.50
C SER A 182 3.08 1.44 5.33
N PRO A 183 1.82 1.44 5.82
CA PRO A 183 1.40 2.38 6.87
C PRO A 183 2.05 2.06 8.22
N TYR A 184 2.64 0.87 8.36
CA TYR A 184 3.28 0.35 9.56
C TYR A 184 4.80 0.49 9.45
N VAL A 185 5.32 1.68 9.76
CA VAL A 185 6.76 1.97 9.73
C VAL A 185 7.25 2.32 11.12
N ARG A 186 8.19 1.53 11.65
CA ARG A 186 8.86 1.81 12.93
C ARG A 186 9.87 2.93 12.77
N VAL A 187 9.87 3.90 13.70
CA VAL A 187 10.99 4.82 13.83
C VAL A 187 12.11 4.10 14.59
N VAL A 188 13.26 3.88 13.96
CA VAL A 188 14.38 3.09 14.52
C VAL A 188 14.86 3.59 15.90
N THR A 189 14.61 4.85 16.24
CA THR A 189 14.96 5.44 17.54
C THR A 189 13.96 5.16 18.66
N GLU A 190 12.79 4.60 18.34
CA GLU A 190 11.76 4.25 19.32
C GLU A 190 11.97 2.84 19.87
N PRO A 191 11.65 2.58 21.15
CA PRO A 191 11.74 1.25 21.71
C PRO A 191 10.83 0.28 20.96
N PHE A 192 11.28 -0.96 20.81
CA PHE A 192 10.51 -1.99 20.13
C PHE A 192 9.38 -2.52 21.02
N HIS A 193 8.13 -2.22 20.67
CA HIS A 193 6.94 -2.72 21.34
C HIS A 193 6.50 -4.06 20.76
N ALA A 194 7.12 -5.16 21.22
CA ALA A 194 6.92 -6.50 20.65
C ALA A 194 5.44 -6.94 20.62
N GLU A 195 4.66 -6.63 21.65
CA GLU A 195 3.24 -7.02 21.74
C GLU A 195 2.37 -6.34 20.67
N GLU A 196 2.55 -5.04 20.46
CA GLU A 196 1.78 -4.26 19.48
C GLU A 196 2.07 -4.74 18.06
N TRP A 197 3.36 -4.90 17.72
CA TRP A 197 3.76 -5.35 16.39
C TRP A 197 3.38 -6.81 16.13
N SER A 198 3.44 -7.67 17.15
CA SER A 198 2.99 -9.07 17.02
C SER A 198 1.49 -9.17 16.75
N LYS A 199 0.67 -8.28 17.34
CA LYS A 199 -0.75 -8.24 17.06
C LYS A 199 -1.03 -7.88 15.60
N ILE A 200 -0.43 -6.79 15.11
CA ILE A 200 -0.58 -6.34 13.72
C ILE A 200 -0.12 -7.45 12.75
N TRP A 201 1.02 -8.08 13.03
CA TRP A 201 1.54 -9.18 12.23
C TRP A 201 0.58 -10.38 12.19
N CYS A 202 0.07 -10.84 13.34
CA CYS A 202 -0.82 -11.98 13.41
C CYS A 202 -2.15 -11.74 12.67
N ASP A 203 -2.73 -10.55 12.81
CA ASP A 203 -3.99 -10.20 12.13
C ASP A 203 -3.80 -10.26 10.59
N GLU A 204 -2.72 -9.66 10.07
CA GLU A 204 -2.40 -9.64 8.64
C GLU A 204 -1.93 -11.00 8.11
N LEU A 205 -1.23 -11.78 8.93
CA LEU A 205 -0.82 -13.15 8.61
C LEU A 205 -2.05 -14.05 8.42
N ALA A 206 -3.05 -13.96 9.31
CA ALA A 206 -4.27 -14.77 9.21
C ALA A 206 -5.05 -14.46 7.91
N GLU A 207 -5.18 -13.19 7.54
CA GLU A 207 -5.81 -12.77 6.27
C GLU A 207 -5.01 -13.27 5.05
N THR A 208 -3.68 -13.18 5.11
CA THR A 208 -2.79 -13.66 4.04
C THR A 208 -2.85 -15.18 3.90
N GLN A 209 -2.86 -15.92 5.01
CA GLN A 209 -3.00 -17.38 5.03
C GLN A 209 -4.32 -17.82 4.39
N ALA A 210 -5.44 -17.20 4.74
CA ALA A 210 -6.74 -17.50 4.14
C ALA A 210 -6.72 -17.27 2.62
N THR A 211 -6.10 -16.17 2.17
CA THR A 211 -5.98 -15.84 0.74
C THR A 211 -5.11 -16.86 -0.02
N VAL A 212 -3.96 -17.23 0.55
CA VAL A 212 -3.03 -18.20 -0.06
C VAL A 212 -3.65 -19.60 -0.11
N GLN A 213 -4.33 -20.04 0.96
CA GLN A 213 -5.04 -21.32 1.02
C GLN A 213 -6.18 -21.39 -0.02
N ALA A 214 -6.94 -20.30 -0.20
CA ALA A 214 -8.02 -20.23 -1.19
C ALA A 214 -7.53 -20.32 -2.65
N HIS A 215 -6.26 -19.97 -2.89
CA HIS A 215 -5.59 -20.08 -4.18
C HIS A 215 -4.95 -21.46 -4.39
N GLY A 216 -4.35 -22.05 -3.35
CA GLY A 216 -3.81 -23.41 -3.37
C GLY A 216 -2.46 -23.56 -4.08
N ASP A 217 -1.69 -22.48 -4.21
CA ASP A 217 -0.39 -22.46 -4.90
C ASP A 217 0.77 -22.58 -3.91
N GLU A 218 1.55 -23.64 -4.08
CA GLU A 218 2.70 -23.99 -3.25
C GLU A 218 3.78 -22.90 -3.22
N THR A 219 3.93 -22.13 -4.30
CA THR A 219 4.92 -21.04 -4.34
C THR A 219 4.60 -19.92 -3.37
N HIS A 220 3.31 -19.57 -3.23
CA HIS A 220 2.84 -18.58 -2.28
C HIS A 220 2.85 -19.12 -0.85
N ALA A 221 2.54 -20.40 -0.67
CA ALA A 221 2.63 -21.06 0.64
C ALA A 221 4.07 -21.04 1.17
N LYS A 222 5.05 -21.41 0.34
CA LYS A 222 6.47 -21.35 0.71
C LYS A 222 6.94 -19.93 0.99
N ALA A 223 6.56 -18.96 0.15
CA ALA A 223 6.91 -17.56 0.39
C ALA A 223 6.34 -17.03 1.71
N LEU A 224 5.17 -17.52 2.12
CA LEU A 224 4.56 -17.18 3.40
C LEU A 224 5.29 -17.83 4.58
N GLU A 225 5.67 -19.10 4.47
CA GLU A 225 6.50 -19.79 5.47
C GLU A 225 7.84 -19.08 5.68
N ASP A 226 8.51 -18.69 4.58
CA ASP A 226 9.77 -17.93 4.63
C ASP A 226 9.59 -16.57 5.32
N LEU A 227 8.44 -15.90 5.15
CA LEU A 227 8.14 -14.64 5.84
C LEU A 227 7.89 -14.83 7.33
N VAL A 228 7.19 -15.90 7.71
CA VAL A 228 6.97 -16.26 9.12
C VAL A 228 8.30 -16.55 9.81
N ALA A 229 9.18 -17.33 9.16
CA ALA A 229 10.52 -17.61 9.69
C ALA A 229 11.36 -16.34 9.86
N GLN A 230 11.27 -15.40 8.92
CA GLN A 230 11.96 -14.10 9.03
C GLN A 230 11.41 -13.24 10.17
N TRP A 231 10.10 -13.24 10.37
CA TRP A 231 9.47 -12.55 11.50
C TRP A 231 9.92 -13.13 12.84
N ASP A 232 9.93 -14.45 12.99
CA ASP A 232 10.38 -15.13 14.21
C ASP A 232 11.86 -14.84 14.51
N ALA A 233 12.71 -14.86 13.49
CA ALA A 233 14.12 -14.52 13.62
C ALA A 233 14.31 -13.06 14.07
N PHE A 234 13.53 -12.14 13.50
CA PHE A 234 13.52 -10.74 13.87
C PHE A 234 13.08 -10.53 15.33
N LEU A 235 11.98 -11.15 15.75
CA LEU A 235 11.50 -11.05 17.14
C LEU A 235 12.51 -11.58 18.15
N ARG A 236 13.15 -12.72 17.86
CA ARG A 236 14.22 -13.27 18.73
C ARG A 236 15.37 -12.27 18.86
N PHE A 237 15.82 -11.69 17.75
CA PHE A 237 16.90 -10.70 17.76
C PHE A 237 16.56 -9.48 18.61
N GLU A 238 15.37 -8.89 18.43
CA GLU A 238 14.95 -7.70 19.18
C GLU A 238 14.74 -8.01 20.67
N THR A 239 14.17 -9.18 21.00
CA THR A 239 13.96 -9.61 22.40
C THR A 239 15.29 -9.84 23.12
N MET A 240 16.27 -10.44 22.43
CA MET A 240 17.62 -10.60 22.96
C MET A 240 18.31 -9.26 23.15
N ALA A 241 18.19 -8.33 22.19
CA ALA A 241 18.76 -6.99 22.31
C ALA A 241 18.21 -6.24 23.54
N CYS A 242 16.89 -6.30 23.78
CA CYS A 242 16.26 -5.75 24.97
C CYS A 242 16.74 -6.43 26.26
N ALA A 243 16.91 -7.75 26.27
CA ALA A 243 17.40 -8.49 27.44
C ALA A 243 18.87 -8.13 27.77
N SER A 244 19.72 -7.90 26.78
CA SER A 244 21.12 -7.47 26.99
C SER A 244 21.27 -6.00 27.41
N ILE A 245 20.23 -5.18 27.27
CA ILE A 245 20.16 -3.82 27.82
C ILE A 245 19.56 -3.83 29.25
N SER A 246 19.38 -5.02 29.85
CA SER A 246 19.10 -5.16 31.28
C SER A 246 20.33 -4.75 32.11
N VAL A 247 20.51 -3.44 32.24
CA VAL A 247 21.32 -2.81 33.26
C VAL A 247 20.77 -3.26 34.61
N ALA A 248 21.66 -3.78 35.46
CA ALA A 248 21.36 -4.19 36.83
C ALA A 248 20.54 -3.10 37.57
N PRO A 249 19.62 -3.48 38.48
CA PRO A 249 18.77 -2.53 39.19
C PRO A 249 19.63 -1.75 40.20
N THR A 250 20.21 -0.65 39.73
CA THR A 250 20.63 0.43 40.61
C THR A 250 19.34 1.22 40.88
N GLY A 251 19.06 1.52 42.15
CA GLY A 251 17.76 2.06 42.61
C GLY A 251 17.23 3.27 41.82
N PRO A 252 15.96 3.69 42.03
CA PRO A 252 15.25 4.60 41.13
C PRO A 252 16.05 5.87 40.90
N ASP A 253 16.67 5.97 39.72
CA ASP A 253 17.46 7.11 39.32
C ASP A 253 16.49 8.25 39.02
N VAL A 254 16.51 9.26 39.87
CA VAL A 254 15.61 10.41 39.77
C VAL A 254 16.01 11.19 38.52
N ARG A 255 15.27 10.95 37.44
CA ARG A 255 15.51 11.54 36.12
C ARG A 255 15.25 13.04 36.09
N VAL A 256 14.24 13.52 36.83
CA VAL A 256 13.90 14.95 36.90
C VAL A 256 13.74 15.37 38.35
N ARG A 257 14.63 16.26 38.82
CA ARG A 257 14.53 16.92 40.13
C ARG A 257 14.27 18.41 39.94
N LEU A 258 13.19 18.91 40.51
CA LEU A 258 12.78 20.32 40.45
C LEU A 258 12.85 20.93 41.84
N SER A 259 13.58 22.04 42.00
CA SER A 259 13.64 22.79 43.27
C SER A 259 12.90 24.11 43.11
N THR A 260 11.77 24.28 43.82
CA THR A 260 10.95 25.49 43.71
C THR A 260 11.58 26.71 44.38
N SER A 261 12.39 26.51 45.42
CA SER A 261 13.11 27.58 46.12
C SER A 261 14.23 28.23 45.29
N SER A 262 14.81 27.50 44.33
CA SER A 262 16.00 27.94 43.58
C SER A 262 15.81 28.08 42.06
N THR A 263 14.59 27.85 41.57
CA THR A 263 14.25 27.73 40.12
C THR A 263 15.23 26.84 39.33
N SER A 264 15.81 25.85 40.02
CA SER A 264 16.80 24.95 39.44
C SER A 264 16.18 23.59 39.12
N VAL A 265 16.63 23.00 38.02
CA VAL A 265 16.16 21.71 37.51
C VAL A 265 17.36 20.82 37.28
N THR A 266 17.32 19.60 37.77
CA THR A 266 18.30 18.57 37.41
C THR A 266 17.62 17.56 36.52
N VAL A 267 18.10 17.41 35.27
CA VAL A 267 17.58 16.42 34.32
C VAL A 267 18.70 15.46 33.95
N ASP A 268 18.48 14.16 34.16
CA ASP A 268 19.49 13.12 33.91
C ASP A 268 20.84 13.47 34.58
N GLY A 269 20.81 13.96 35.82
CA GLY A 269 21.99 14.40 36.58
C GLY A 269 22.56 15.78 36.20
N THR A 270 22.07 16.43 35.15
CA THR A 270 22.55 17.74 34.67
C THR A 270 21.77 18.88 35.32
N LYS A 271 22.45 19.71 36.14
CA LYS A 271 21.83 20.87 36.79
C LYS A 271 21.70 22.04 35.82
N LEU A 272 20.49 22.56 35.71
CA LEU A 272 20.10 23.65 34.81
C LEU A 272 19.37 24.75 35.59
N GLN A 273 19.64 26.00 35.21
CA GLN A 273 18.86 27.16 35.63
C GLN A 273 17.93 27.55 34.49
N LEU A 274 16.62 27.51 34.73
CA LEU A 274 15.61 27.85 33.75
C LEU A 274 15.02 29.24 34.05
N PRO A 275 14.71 30.05 33.02
CA PRO A 275 13.92 31.25 33.21
C PRO A 275 12.53 30.91 33.79
N GLU A 276 11.91 31.86 34.49
CA GLU A 276 10.69 31.65 35.27
C GLU A 276 9.55 30.98 34.48
N LYS A 277 9.33 31.39 33.22
CA LYS A 277 8.24 30.86 32.38
C LYS A 277 8.49 29.40 31.95
N PRO A 278 9.64 29.04 31.33
CA PRO A 278 10.01 27.64 31.09
C PRO A 278 10.01 26.76 32.36
N PHE A 279 10.46 27.31 33.50
CA PHE A 279 10.44 26.59 34.77
C PHE A 279 9.02 26.28 35.23
N ARG A 280 8.11 27.27 35.21
CA ARG A 280 6.70 27.07 35.56
C ARG A 280 6.00 26.07 34.64
N LEU A 281 6.33 26.08 33.35
CA LEU A 281 5.82 25.10 32.39
C LEU A 281 6.28 23.68 32.76
N LEU A 282 7.58 23.50 33.02
CA LEU A 282 8.12 22.20 33.39
C LEU A 282 7.55 21.69 34.73
N LEU A 283 7.40 22.59 35.71
CA LEU A 283 6.77 22.28 37.00
C LEU A 283 5.30 21.85 36.83
N ALA A 284 4.54 22.52 35.96
CA ALA A 284 3.16 22.16 35.65
C ALA A 284 3.07 20.73 35.05
N LEU A 285 3.95 20.43 34.10
CA LEU A 285 4.00 19.11 33.46
C LEU A 285 4.47 18.02 34.44
N ALA A 286 5.45 18.31 35.30
CA ALA A 286 5.94 17.37 36.30
C ALA A 286 4.89 17.07 37.37
N ARG A 287 4.17 18.09 37.87
CA ARG A 287 3.04 17.89 38.79
C ARG A 287 1.90 17.10 38.17
N ARG A 288 1.69 17.26 36.86
CA ARG A 288 0.71 16.43 36.16
C ARG A 288 1.19 14.98 36.10
N ALA A 289 2.41 14.74 35.62
CA ALA A 289 3.00 13.42 35.51
C ALA A 289 3.11 12.67 36.86
N GLU A 290 3.29 13.39 37.98
CA GLU A 290 3.21 12.79 39.32
C GLU A 290 1.81 12.29 39.70
N ARG A 291 0.75 12.92 39.17
CA ARG A 291 -0.64 12.57 39.46
C ARG A 291 -1.20 11.57 38.46
N ASP A 292 -0.89 11.76 37.19
CA ASP A 292 -1.51 11.08 36.04
C ASP A 292 -0.61 11.23 34.79
N ASP A 293 -0.43 10.16 34.01
CA ASP A 293 0.42 10.15 32.79
C ASP A 293 -0.29 10.76 31.56
N ASN A 294 -1.22 11.68 31.82
CA ASN A 294 -2.09 12.28 30.82
C ASN A 294 -1.53 13.60 30.28
N PHE A 295 -1.83 13.87 29.00
CA PHE A 295 -1.55 15.15 28.37
C PHE A 295 -2.25 16.31 29.09
N VAL A 296 -1.55 17.45 29.20
CA VAL A 296 -2.12 18.72 29.66
C VAL A 296 -2.52 19.54 28.44
N SER A 297 -3.80 19.93 28.39
CA SER A 297 -4.34 20.70 27.27
C SER A 297 -3.66 22.06 27.14
N HIS A 298 -3.64 22.58 25.91
CA HIS A 298 -3.10 23.91 25.61
C HIS A 298 -3.73 25.01 26.48
N GLN A 299 -5.04 24.93 26.74
CA GLN A 299 -5.77 25.91 27.55
C GLN A 299 -5.40 25.80 29.03
N ALA A 300 -5.25 24.59 29.58
CA ALA A 300 -4.90 24.43 31.00
C ALA A 300 -3.48 24.95 31.29
N LEU A 301 -2.51 24.69 30.40
CA LEU A 301 -1.17 25.25 30.51
C LEU A 301 -1.17 26.78 30.33
N ALA A 302 -2.02 27.29 29.44
CA ALA A 302 -2.20 28.71 29.22
C ALA A 302 -2.68 29.43 30.49
N ASP A 303 -3.76 28.95 31.08
CA ASP A 303 -4.37 29.52 32.28
C ASP A 303 -3.38 29.47 33.46
N GLN A 304 -2.55 28.43 33.55
CA GLN A 304 -1.55 28.30 34.60
C GLN A 304 -0.34 29.23 34.44
N LEU A 305 0.08 29.53 33.21
CA LEU A 305 1.25 30.37 32.94
C LEU A 305 0.93 31.86 32.90
N TRP A 306 -0.26 32.23 32.42
CA TRP A 306 -0.65 33.63 32.18
C TRP A 306 -1.95 34.06 32.88
N GLY A 307 -2.69 33.15 33.52
CA GLY A 307 -3.98 33.44 34.15
C GLY A 307 -5.15 33.49 33.16
N SER A 308 -6.37 33.63 33.70
CA SER A 308 -7.65 33.56 32.97
C SER A 308 -7.87 34.67 31.93
N SER A 309 -6.96 35.64 31.84
CA SER A 309 -7.09 36.85 31.00
C SER A 309 -6.38 36.74 29.64
N ALA A 310 -5.74 35.62 29.32
CA ALA A 310 -4.99 35.47 28.08
C ALA A 310 -5.89 34.94 26.94
N HIS A 311 -6.38 35.81 26.06
CA HIS A 311 -7.30 35.43 24.96
C HIS A 311 -6.63 35.07 23.62
N GLN A 312 -5.31 34.81 23.56
CA GLN A 312 -4.62 34.44 22.30
C GLN A 312 -3.43 33.45 22.49
N VAL A 313 -3.64 32.28 23.12
CA VAL A 313 -2.54 31.57 23.81
C VAL A 313 -1.78 30.49 23.02
N SER A 314 -2.34 29.93 21.93
CA SER A 314 -1.73 28.76 21.26
C SER A 314 -0.42 29.05 20.52
N ARG A 315 -0.12 30.31 20.17
CA ARG A 315 1.18 30.71 19.60
C ARG A 315 2.22 30.92 20.70
N HIS A 316 1.89 31.67 21.75
CA HIS A 316 2.79 31.95 22.87
C HIS A 316 3.21 30.70 23.65
N LEU A 317 2.33 29.69 23.80
CA LEU A 317 2.70 28.43 24.45
C LEU A 317 3.72 27.62 23.63
N ARG A 318 3.61 27.63 22.30
CA ARG A 318 4.60 26.98 21.43
C ARG A 318 5.97 27.62 21.54
N ASP A 319 6.03 28.93 21.67
CA ASP A 319 7.28 29.67 21.84
C ASP A 319 7.93 29.32 23.19
N VAL A 320 7.17 29.26 24.29
CA VAL A 320 7.71 28.86 25.60
C VAL A 320 8.20 27.40 25.61
N VAL A 321 7.49 26.48 24.94
CA VAL A 321 7.95 25.09 24.79
C VAL A 321 9.22 25.02 23.95
N ARG A 322 9.32 25.83 22.88
CA ARG A 322 10.52 25.93 22.05
C ARG A 322 11.70 26.46 22.86
N ASP A 323 11.49 27.48 23.69
CA ASP A 323 12.51 28.04 24.58
C ASP A 323 12.96 27.01 25.62
N LEU A 324 12.01 26.29 26.24
CA LEU A 324 12.33 25.20 27.17
C LEU A 324 13.20 24.13 26.51
N ARG A 325 12.82 23.65 25.32
CA ARG A 325 13.62 22.66 24.57
C ARG A 325 14.99 23.22 24.18
N GLY A 326 15.05 24.51 23.82
CA GLY A 326 16.31 25.22 23.53
C GLY A 326 17.23 25.25 24.74
N HIS A 327 16.73 25.61 25.92
CA HIS A 327 17.52 25.63 27.16
C HIS A 327 18.01 24.24 27.56
N LEU A 328 17.18 23.21 27.43
CA LEU A 328 17.60 21.83 27.69
C LEU A 328 18.68 21.35 26.70
N THR A 329 18.56 21.71 25.43
CA THR A 329 19.57 21.34 24.42
C THR A 329 20.89 22.07 24.67
N SER A 330 20.84 23.36 24.99
CA SER A 330 22.03 24.17 25.34
C SER A 330 22.72 23.70 26.62
N ALA A 331 22.01 22.97 27.49
CA ALA A 331 22.57 22.34 28.69
C ALA A 331 23.38 21.07 28.41
N GLY A 332 23.42 20.63 27.15
CA GLY A 332 24.11 19.40 26.74
C GLY A 332 23.21 18.16 26.68
N LEU A 333 21.88 18.30 26.83
CA LEU A 333 20.98 17.21 26.50
C LEU A 333 20.83 17.08 24.98
N ASP A 334 20.88 15.85 24.51
CA ASP A 334 20.64 15.54 23.10
C ASP A 334 19.24 15.98 22.65
N GLN A 335 19.14 16.54 21.44
CA GLN A 335 17.90 17.11 20.93
C GLN A 335 16.79 16.05 20.81
N ALA A 336 17.12 14.80 20.47
CA ALA A 336 16.13 13.73 20.40
C ALA A 336 15.62 13.36 21.80
N LYS A 337 16.51 13.30 22.80
CA LYS A 337 16.13 13.09 24.20
C LYS A 337 15.21 14.20 24.73
N VAL A 338 15.47 15.45 24.39
CA VAL A 338 14.64 16.60 24.79
C VAL A 338 13.23 16.54 24.17
N GLN A 339 13.12 16.11 22.91
CA GLN A 339 11.82 15.91 22.27
C GLN A 339 11.05 14.73 22.85
N GLN A 340 11.74 13.66 23.23
CA GLN A 340 11.14 12.53 23.94
C GLN A 340 10.69 12.93 25.35
N LEU A 341 11.45 13.78 26.05
CA LEU A 341 11.15 14.24 27.40
C LEU A 341 9.86 15.06 27.43
N VAL A 342 9.71 16.03 26.52
CA VAL A 342 8.52 16.87 26.41
C VAL A 342 7.79 16.53 25.11
N GLN A 343 6.79 15.66 25.18
CA GLN A 343 6.05 15.22 24.00
C GLN A 343 4.93 16.21 23.61
N THR A 344 4.67 16.33 22.31
CA THR A 344 3.62 17.18 21.75
C THR A 344 2.52 16.32 21.14
N GLY A 345 1.31 16.42 21.68
CA GLY A 345 0.09 15.83 21.14
C GLY A 345 -0.66 16.86 20.30
N PRO A 346 -0.83 16.66 18.97
CA PRO A 346 -1.40 17.67 18.06
C PRO A 346 -2.76 18.24 18.51
N THR A 347 -3.59 17.41 19.15
CA THR A 347 -4.91 17.78 19.68
C THR A 347 -5.00 17.73 21.20
N GLN A 348 -4.03 17.10 21.85
CA GLN A 348 -4.08 16.78 23.29
C GLN A 348 -3.28 17.76 24.16
N GLY A 349 -2.27 18.44 23.59
CA GLY A 349 -1.41 19.39 24.30
C GLY A 349 0.00 18.85 24.53
N TYR A 350 0.52 18.97 25.75
CA TYR A 350 1.89 18.56 26.08
C TYR A 350 1.92 17.61 27.27
N ARG A 351 2.88 16.69 27.30
CA ARG A 351 3.16 15.84 28.47
C ARG A 351 4.65 15.72 28.73
N LEU A 352 5.00 15.48 29.99
CA LEU A 352 6.34 15.08 30.39
C LEU A 352 6.39 13.55 30.38
N ASN A 353 7.16 12.96 29.47
CA ASN A 353 7.28 11.51 29.34
C ASN A 353 8.37 10.98 30.27
N VAL A 354 8.09 11.06 31.57
CA VAL A 354 8.97 10.56 32.64
C VAL A 354 8.11 9.76 33.62
N PRO A 355 8.50 8.52 33.96
CA PRO A 355 7.82 7.73 34.96
C PRO A 355 7.73 8.45 36.31
N ARG A 356 6.60 8.29 37.00
CA ARG A 356 6.33 8.96 38.28
C ARG A 356 7.41 8.72 39.33
N ASP A 357 7.98 7.53 39.37
CA ASP A 357 9.06 7.13 40.29
C ASP A 357 10.39 7.84 40.02
N GLN A 358 10.53 8.48 38.86
CA GLN A 358 11.73 9.22 38.43
C GLN A 358 11.57 10.74 38.55
N ILE A 359 10.44 11.23 39.08
CA ILE A 359 10.19 12.65 39.30
C ILE A 359 10.32 12.97 40.79
N ARG A 360 11.06 14.03 41.13
CA ARG A 360 11.10 14.59 42.48
C ARG A 360 10.91 16.09 42.44
N ILE A 361 9.89 16.57 43.15
CA ILE A 361 9.65 18.00 43.38
C ILE A 361 10.07 18.30 44.82
N GLU A 362 11.07 19.16 44.98
CA GLU A 362 11.57 19.65 46.27
C GLU A 362 11.03 21.06 46.49
N GLU A 363 10.28 21.24 47.58
CA GLU A 363 9.63 22.53 47.90
C GLU A 363 10.61 23.60 48.40
#